data_AF-A0A961JSV5-F1
#
_entry.id   AF-A0A961JSV5-F1
#
_cell.length_a   1.000
_cell.length_b   1.000
_cell.length_c   1.000
_cell.angle_alpha   90.00
_cell.angle_beta   90.00
_cell.angle_gamma   90.00
#
_symmetry.space_group_name_H-M   'P 1'
#
loop_
_entity.id
_entity.type
_entity.pdbx_description
1 polymer ?
#
loop_
_entity_poly.entity_id
_entity_poly.type
_entity_poly.pdbx_seq_one_letter_code
_entity_poly.pdbx_strand_id
1 'polypeptide(L)' 'FFLGYGISRFIVEFFRQADAQFITPDNPWGHVFLGLTMGQLLSLPMVLVGVATMAWALRRGRG' A
#
# COMPACT_ATOMS: atom_id res chain seq x y z
N PHE A 1 -13.16 0.34 6.05
CA PHE A 1 -12.03 1.11 6.63
C PHE A 1 -10.69 0.69 6.02
N PHE A 2 -10.20 -0.53 6.29
CA PHE A 2 -8.87 -0.99 5.84
C PHE A 2 -8.60 -0.82 4.34
N LEU A 3 -9.54 -1.24 3.49
CA LEU A 3 -9.39 -1.12 2.03
C LEU A 3 -9.25 0.34 1.58
N GLY A 4 -10.21 1.19 1.96
CA GLY A 4 -10.24 2.60 1.57
C GLY A 4 -9.01 3.36 2.08
N TYR A 5 -8.69 3.22 3.38
CA TYR A 5 -7.50 3.86 3.95
C TYR A 5 -6.20 3.35 3.30
N GLY A 6 -6.07 2.03 3.09
CA GLY A 6 -4.89 1.42 2.47
C GLY A 6 -4.67 1.92 1.04
N ILE A 7 -5.74 2.02 0.24
CA ILE A 7 -5.67 2.57 -1.12
C ILE A 7 -5.30 4.06 -1.08
N SER A 8 -5.99 4.86 -0.26
CA SER A 8 -5.70 6.29 -0.16
C SER A 8 -4.25 6.55 0.26
N ARG A 9 -3.73 5.79 1.24
CA ARG A 9 -2.34 5.88 1.67
C ARG A 9 -1.37 5.51 0.55
N PHE A 10 -1.63 4.42 -0.17
CA PHE A 10 -0.80 3.99 -1.30
C PHE A 10 -0.73 5.08 -2.39
N ILE A 11 -1.85 5.73 -2.69
CA ILE A 11 -1.92 6.82 -3.68
C ILE A 11 -1.16 8.05 -3.19
N VAL A 12 -1.39 8.49 -1.95
CA VAL A 12 -0.71 9.67 -1.36
C VAL A 12 0.81 9.48 -1.35
N GLU A 13 1.29 8.26 -1.19
CA GLU A 13 2.72 7.97 -1.16
C GLU A 13 3.43 8.23 -2.49
N PHE A 14 2.73 8.24 -3.64
CA PHE A 14 3.33 8.67 -4.93
C PHE A 14 3.68 10.16 -4.97
N PHE A 15 3.02 10.97 -4.14
CA PHE A 15 3.24 12.41 -4.05
C PHE A 15 4.13 12.79 -2.86
N ARG A 16 4.50 11.81 -2.03
CA ARG A 16 5.41 12.02 -0.91
C ARG A 16 6.85 11.74 -1.33
N GLN A 17 7.76 12.43 -0.66
CA GLN A 17 9.17 12.10 -0.75
C GLN A 17 9.43 10.77 -0.02
N ALA A 18 10.19 9.88 -0.66
CA ALA A 18 10.59 8.60 -0.09
C ALA A 18 11.48 8.79 1.14
N ASP A 19 11.54 7.77 2.01
CA ASP A 19 12.36 7.84 3.21
C ASP A 19 13.84 8.01 2.86
N ALA A 20 14.49 8.99 3.49
CA ALA A 20 15.86 9.38 3.20
C ALA A 20 16.88 8.23 3.29
N GLN A 21 16.60 7.22 4.13
CA GLN A 21 17.45 6.03 4.28
C GLN A 21 17.55 5.16 3.02
N PHE A 22 16.55 5.23 2.12
CA PHE A 22 16.52 4.44 0.89
C PHE A 22 16.96 5.24 -0.33
N ILE A 23 17.15 6.55 -0.19
CA ILE A 23 17.62 7.42 -1.27
C ILE A 23 19.13 7.28 -1.41
N THR A 24 19.58 6.76 -2.55
CA THR A 24 21.00 6.67 -2.92
C THR A 24 21.21 7.23 -4.32
N PRO A 25 22.46 7.53 -4.75
CA PRO A 25 22.72 8.01 -6.11
C PRO A 25 22.15 7.10 -7.21
N ASP A 26 22.15 5.79 -6.98
CA ASP A 26 21.60 4.78 -7.89
C ASP A 26 20.08 4.55 -7.70
N ASN A 27 19.48 5.07 -6.63
CA ASN A 27 18.06 4.97 -6.28
C ASN A 27 17.52 6.30 -5.76
N PRO A 28 17.41 7.34 -6.62
CA PRO A 28 16.99 8.68 -6.18
C PRO A 28 15.54 8.72 -5.68
N TRP A 29 14.74 7.72 -6.03
CA TRP A 29 13.32 7.61 -5.69
C TRP A 29 13.04 6.80 -4.43
N GLY A 30 14.07 6.26 -3.77
CA GLY A 30 13.93 5.53 -2.50
C GLY A 30 13.07 4.28 -2.61
N HIS A 31 13.10 3.59 -3.76
CA HIS A 31 12.41 2.32 -3.93
C HIS A 31 13.03 1.23 -3.05
N VAL A 32 12.20 0.45 -2.39
CA VAL A 32 12.61 -0.63 -1.47
C VAL A 32 12.48 -2.00 -2.13
N PHE A 33 11.35 -2.26 -2.79
CA PHE A 33 11.08 -3.55 -3.40
C PHE A 33 10.16 -3.39 -4.61
N LEU A 34 10.54 -4.00 -5.75
CA LEU A 34 9.77 -3.97 -7.00
C LEU A 34 9.34 -2.56 -7.44
N GLY A 35 10.17 -1.54 -7.20
CA GLY A 35 9.84 -0.15 -7.55
C GLY A 35 8.83 0.53 -6.61
N LEU A 36 8.53 -0.07 -5.46
CA LEU A 36 7.65 0.54 -4.44
C LEU A 36 8.46 1.21 -3.34
N THR A 37 7.95 2.32 -2.82
CA THR A 37 8.49 2.95 -1.60
C THR A 37 8.10 2.15 -0.35
N MET A 38 8.77 2.42 0.77
CA MET A 38 8.44 1.80 2.05
C MET A 38 6.98 2.03 2.45
N GLY A 39 6.48 3.27 2.28
CA GLY A 39 5.08 3.60 2.58
C GLY A 39 4.07 2.85 1.73
N GLN A 40 4.38 2.63 0.45
CA GLN A 40 3.55 1.82 -0.46
C GLN A 40 3.54 0.36 -0.03
N LEU A 41 4.70 -0.21 0.28
CA LEU A 41 4.85 -1.60 0.72
C LEU A 41 4.04 -1.87 2.00
N LEU A 42 4.14 -0.96 2.98
CA LEU A 42 3.42 -1.05 4.25
C LEU A 42 1.89 -0.88 4.09
N SER A 43 1.43 -0.29 2.97
CA SER A 43 0.01 -0.13 2.69
C SER A 43 -0.62 -1.42 2.12
N LEU A 44 0.17 -2.28 1.47
CA LEU A 44 -0.34 -3.51 0.82
C LEU A 44 -1.04 -4.47 1.80
N PRO A 45 -0.52 -4.78 3.01
CA PRO A 45 -1.22 -5.64 3.97
C PRO A 45 -2.60 -5.11 4.35
N MET A 46 -2.75 -3.78 4.50
CA MET A 46 -4.04 -3.17 4.83
C MET A 46 -5.04 -3.30 3.67
N VAL A 47 -4.57 -3.11 2.43
CA VAL A 47 -5.39 -3.32 1.23
C VAL A 47 -5.83 -4.79 1.15
N LEU A 48 -4.92 -5.74 1.33
CA LEU A 48 -5.21 -7.18 1.31
C LEU A 48 -6.25 -7.58 2.37
N VAL A 49 -6.09 -7.13 3.62
CA VAL A 49 -7.06 -7.38 4.69
C VAL A 49 -8.43 -6.77 4.34
N GLY A 50 -8.43 -5.56 3.79
CA GLY A 50 -9.64 -4.90 3.32
C GLY A 50 -10.37 -5.67 2.22
N VAL A 51 -9.65 -6.16 1.21
CA VAL A 51 -10.22 -6.98 0.12
C VAL A 51 -10.72 -8.32 0.67
N ALA A 52 -9.94 -8.99 1.51
CA ALA A 52 -10.29 -10.30 2.08
C ALA A 52 -11.58 -10.24 2.92
N THR A 53 -11.69 -9.24 3.80
CA THR A 53 -12.89 -9.03 4.63
C THR A 53 -14.11 -8.68 3.80
N MET A 54 -13.95 -7.84 2.77
CA MET A 54 -15.04 -7.50 1.85
C MET A 54 -15.51 -8.72 1.04
N ALA A 55 -14.58 -9.49 0.48
CA ALA A 55 -14.90 -10.72 -0.26
C ALA A 55 -15.63 -11.75 0.61
N TRP A 56 -15.21 -11.91 1.87
CA TRP A 56 -15.86 -12.80 2.83
C TRP A 56 -17.28 -12.36 3.17
N ALA A 57 -17.50 -11.06 3.41
CA ALA A 57 -18.83 -10.51 3.68
C ALA A 57 -19.77 -10.70 2.48
N LEU A 58 -19.29 -10.43 1.26
CA LEU A 58 -20.06 -10.60 0.02
C LEU A 58 -20.42 -12.06 -0.28
N ARG A 59 -19.59 -13.01 0.15
CA ARG A 59 -19.88 -14.45 0.04
C ARG A 59 -20.96 -14.88 1.04
N ARG A 60 -20.99 -14.30 2.24
CA ARG A 60 -22.02 -14.59 3.26
C ARG A 60 -23.39 -14.03 2.92
N GLY A 61 -23.45 -12.85 2.30
CA GLY A 61 -24.73 -12.23 1.90
C GLY A 61 -25.41 -12.87 0.68
N ARG A 62 -24.78 -13.87 0.05
CA ARG A 62 -25.29 -14.61 -1.11
C ARG A 62 -25.74 -16.04 -0.78
N GLY A 63 -25.70 -16.43 0.50
CA GLY A 63 -26.13 -17.74 1.00
C GLY A 63 -27.36 -17.63 1.89
#